data_AF-W2T4B6-F1
#
_entry.id   AF-W2T4B6-F1
#
_cell.length_a   1.000
_cell.length_b   1.000
_cell.length_c   1.000
_cell.angle_alpha   90.00
_cell.angle_beta   90.00
_cell.angle_gamma   90.00
#
_symmetry.space_group_name_H-M   'P 1'
#
loop_
_entity.id
_entity.type
_entity.pdbx_description
1 polymer ?
#
loop_
_entity_poly.entity_id
_entity_poly.type
_entity_poly.pdbx_seq_one_letter_code
_entity_poly.pdbx_strand_id
1 'polypeptide(L)'
;MARTHPKQFPSVDIDRFVSAASSEELVRLLRLLSDVGVEISGSIWDRALDLLVASNAADPYLRSFVINQLVVGMRNKSSQSLLRFKTCTGRLNCVQPDVNFLFTFCNGLLSRLEGQHLPTISQLLPIWIYAVLAYSKSRELDTKGFTSMIWDHISWLLRKLDTDTSLELSPGNSEAFLIRFFTILGNNLSSDCVRKIIADAVPFQLASQMATLLKKEERDMQERVIRVCCEILHQIGPTLLAIAEEEAPRTGLNRTAFVVLTQALVSTMVRSTVSNDFLLQFVPVCVSALARLPYRMFINSRIKDLLLKFGNDSAFLHRIVQELSCPECSAHYSQLKNDSDERIKRLLKMAE
;
A
#
# COMPACT_ATOMS: atom_id res chain seq x y z
N MET A 1 -23.01 12.79 -32.02
CA MET A 1 -22.09 11.80 -32.66
C MET A 1 -21.63 10.72 -31.70
N ALA A 2 -20.91 11.01 -30.61
CA ALA A 2 -20.43 9.95 -29.71
C ALA A 2 -21.55 9.05 -29.14
N ARG A 3 -22.68 9.65 -28.74
CA ARG A 3 -23.85 8.93 -28.20
C ARG A 3 -24.72 8.26 -29.27
N THR A 4 -24.84 8.86 -30.45
CA THR A 4 -25.81 8.47 -31.50
C THR A 4 -25.20 7.71 -32.67
N HIS A 5 -23.92 7.94 -32.96
CA HIS A 5 -23.14 7.33 -34.05
C HIS A 5 -21.73 6.96 -33.56
N PRO A 6 -21.60 6.07 -32.57
CA PRO A 6 -20.34 5.78 -31.88
C PRO A 6 -19.23 5.29 -32.82
N LYS A 7 -19.58 4.54 -33.86
CA LYS A 7 -18.63 4.03 -34.86
C LYS A 7 -18.00 5.13 -35.72
N GLN A 8 -18.67 6.27 -35.87
CA GLN A 8 -18.17 7.40 -36.66
C GLN A 8 -17.38 8.40 -35.80
N PHE A 9 -17.50 8.32 -34.47
CA PHE A 9 -16.84 9.25 -33.56
C PHE A 9 -15.30 9.28 -33.66
N PRO A 10 -14.59 8.15 -33.91
CA PRO A 10 -13.14 8.18 -34.12
C PRO A 10 -12.67 9.03 -35.31
N SER A 11 -13.56 9.39 -36.24
CA SER A 11 -13.23 10.30 -37.36
C SER A 11 -13.21 11.78 -36.98
N VAL A 12 -13.64 12.12 -35.77
CA VAL A 12 -13.60 13.50 -35.26
C VAL A 12 -12.19 13.80 -34.76
N ASP A 13 -11.54 14.81 -35.37
CA ASP A 13 -10.24 15.31 -34.94
C ASP A 13 -10.36 16.15 -33.66
N ILE A 14 -10.35 15.45 -32.52
CA ILE A 14 -10.44 16.06 -31.19
C ILE A 14 -9.14 16.78 -30.82
N ASP A 15 -7.99 16.34 -31.34
CA ASP A 15 -6.69 16.93 -31.01
C ASP A 15 -6.53 18.35 -31.55
N ARG A 16 -7.12 18.63 -32.72
CA ARG A 16 -7.21 19.99 -33.23
C ARG A 16 -8.00 20.93 -32.31
N PHE A 17 -9.05 20.43 -31.65
CA PHE A 17 -9.77 21.23 -30.65
C PHE A 17 -8.94 21.38 -29.38
N VAL A 18 -8.39 20.28 -28.84
CA VAL A 18 -7.62 20.29 -27.59
C VAL A 18 -6.38 21.20 -27.67
N SER A 19 -5.77 21.31 -28.83
CA SER A 19 -4.60 22.18 -29.05
C SER A 19 -4.93 23.68 -29.12
N ALA A 20 -6.15 24.04 -29.53
CA ALA A 20 -6.58 25.43 -29.69
C ALA A 20 -7.45 25.95 -28.54
N ALA A 21 -8.14 25.05 -27.83
CA ALA A 21 -9.09 25.40 -26.78
C ALA A 21 -8.40 25.91 -25.51
N SER A 22 -9.01 26.90 -24.88
CA SER A 22 -8.68 27.30 -23.51
C SER A 22 -9.03 26.18 -22.51
N SER A 23 -8.44 26.24 -21.30
CA SER A 23 -8.76 25.29 -20.23
C SER A 23 -10.24 25.27 -19.88
N GLU A 24 -10.92 26.42 -19.93
CA GLU A 24 -12.35 26.51 -19.63
C GLU A 24 -13.20 25.80 -20.70
N GLU A 25 -12.92 26.04 -21.98
CA GLU A 25 -13.60 25.37 -23.09
C GLU A 25 -13.36 23.86 -23.06
N LEU A 26 -12.15 23.44 -22.72
CA LEU A 26 -11.82 22.02 -22.56
C LEU A 26 -12.62 21.38 -21.41
N VAL A 27 -12.71 22.03 -20.25
CA VAL A 27 -13.52 21.51 -19.12
C VAL A 27 -14.99 21.40 -19.53
N ARG A 28 -15.55 22.41 -20.21
CA ARG A 28 -16.93 22.34 -20.71
C ARG A 28 -17.14 21.15 -21.66
N LEU A 29 -16.20 20.89 -22.56
CA LEU A 29 -16.25 19.72 -23.44
C LEU A 29 -16.17 18.42 -22.65
N LEU A 30 -15.23 18.29 -21.70
CA LEU A 30 -15.06 17.08 -20.89
C LEU A 30 -16.32 16.74 -20.07
N ARG A 31 -17.04 17.76 -19.58
CA ARG A 31 -18.35 17.58 -18.93
C ARG A 31 -19.36 16.91 -19.85
N LEU A 32 -19.46 17.38 -21.09
CA LEU A 32 -20.38 16.82 -22.10
C LEU A 32 -20.01 15.39 -22.51
N LEU A 33 -18.73 15.02 -22.36
CA LEU A 33 -18.22 13.69 -22.72
C LEU A 33 -18.12 12.72 -21.54
N SER A 34 -18.52 13.14 -20.33
CA SER A 34 -18.26 12.41 -19.07
C SER A 34 -18.90 11.02 -18.95
N ASP A 35 -19.90 10.72 -19.78
CA ASP A 35 -20.69 9.47 -19.80
C ASP A 35 -20.62 8.75 -21.16
N VAL A 36 -19.73 9.16 -22.05
CA VAL A 36 -19.65 8.61 -23.41
C VAL A 36 -19.10 7.18 -23.37
N GLY A 37 -19.87 6.22 -23.91
CA GLY A 37 -19.50 4.80 -23.99
C GLY A 37 -18.49 4.43 -25.08
N VAL A 38 -17.76 5.41 -25.62
CA VAL A 38 -16.74 5.24 -26.67
C VAL A 38 -15.41 5.72 -26.15
N GLU A 39 -14.34 4.97 -26.44
CA GLU A 39 -12.99 5.40 -26.09
C GLU A 39 -12.60 6.57 -26.98
N ILE A 40 -12.13 7.63 -26.32
CA ILE A 40 -11.67 8.84 -27.00
C ILE A 40 -10.16 8.77 -27.15
N SER A 41 -9.70 8.75 -28.40
CA SER A 41 -8.28 8.78 -28.76
C SER A 41 -7.70 10.19 -28.66
N GLY A 42 -6.38 10.29 -28.68
CA GLY A 42 -5.67 11.56 -28.70
C GLY A 42 -5.29 12.10 -27.31
N SER A 43 -4.80 13.33 -27.33
CA SER A 43 -4.24 14.11 -26.23
C SER A 43 -5.29 14.63 -25.23
N ILE A 44 -6.59 14.52 -25.56
CA ILE A 44 -7.68 14.92 -24.65
C ILE A 44 -7.59 14.20 -23.31
N TRP A 45 -7.14 12.94 -23.31
CA TRP A 45 -6.96 12.18 -22.09
C TRP A 45 -5.88 12.83 -21.21
N ASP A 46 -4.71 13.15 -21.78
CA ASP A 46 -3.56 13.65 -21.03
C ASP A 46 -3.91 15.00 -20.39
N ARG A 47 -4.58 15.86 -21.16
CA ARG A 47 -5.10 17.13 -20.66
C ARG A 47 -6.16 16.95 -19.59
N ALA A 48 -7.07 15.98 -19.72
CA ALA A 48 -8.09 15.70 -18.72
C ALA A 48 -7.46 15.23 -17.39
N LEU A 49 -6.45 14.37 -17.45
CA LEU A 49 -5.72 13.97 -16.25
C LEU A 49 -4.95 15.13 -15.63
N ASP A 50 -4.28 15.97 -16.43
CA ASP A 50 -3.58 17.15 -15.94
C ASP A 50 -4.52 18.11 -15.20
N LEU A 51 -5.68 18.40 -15.79
CA LEU A 51 -6.71 19.21 -15.16
C LEU A 51 -7.25 18.56 -13.89
N LEU A 52 -7.41 17.22 -13.89
CA LEU A 52 -7.91 16.50 -12.73
C LEU A 52 -6.92 16.58 -11.57
N VAL A 53 -5.64 16.37 -11.84
CA VAL A 53 -4.56 16.46 -10.85
C VAL A 53 -4.41 17.90 -10.36
N ALA A 54 -4.41 18.89 -11.26
CA ALA A 54 -4.26 20.29 -10.90
C ALA A 54 -5.44 20.83 -10.06
N SER A 55 -6.65 20.31 -10.28
CA SER A 55 -7.85 20.69 -9.52
C SER A 55 -8.04 19.92 -8.21
N ASN A 56 -7.06 19.08 -7.81
CA ASN A 56 -7.22 18.11 -6.71
C ASN A 56 -8.52 17.29 -6.84
N ALA A 57 -8.91 17.00 -8.08
CA ALA A 57 -10.12 16.28 -8.43
C ALA A 57 -11.42 16.85 -7.84
N ALA A 58 -11.50 18.17 -7.66
CA ALA A 58 -12.71 18.83 -7.18
C ALA A 58 -13.90 18.69 -8.16
N ASP A 59 -13.63 18.64 -9.47
CA ASP A 59 -14.70 18.57 -10.49
C ASP A 59 -15.25 17.13 -10.64
N PRO A 60 -16.53 16.88 -10.27
CA PRO A 60 -17.13 15.54 -10.35
C PRO A 60 -17.29 15.02 -11.78
N TYR A 61 -17.48 15.91 -12.75
CA TYR A 61 -17.64 15.53 -14.15
C TYR A 61 -16.30 15.17 -14.79
N LEU A 62 -15.24 15.88 -14.43
CA LEU A 62 -13.88 15.55 -14.86
C LEU A 62 -13.45 14.20 -14.29
N ARG A 63 -13.76 13.94 -13.01
CA ARG A 63 -13.60 12.61 -12.38
C ARG A 63 -14.36 11.55 -13.15
N SER A 64 -15.65 11.78 -13.41
CA SER A 64 -16.49 10.83 -14.15
C SER A 64 -15.93 10.54 -15.54
N PHE A 65 -15.48 11.57 -16.26
CA PHE A 65 -14.86 11.42 -17.58
C PHE A 65 -13.64 10.50 -17.52
N VAL A 66 -12.67 10.78 -16.63
CA VAL A 66 -11.43 9.98 -16.53
C VAL A 66 -11.74 8.54 -16.14
N ILE A 67 -12.59 8.31 -15.14
CA ILE A 67 -13.00 6.98 -14.70
C ILE A 67 -13.70 6.25 -15.87
N ASN A 68 -14.65 6.90 -16.53
CA ASN A 68 -15.40 6.31 -17.63
C ASN A 68 -14.50 5.93 -18.81
N GLN A 69 -13.58 6.80 -19.21
CA GLN A 69 -12.65 6.51 -20.31
C GLN A 69 -11.68 5.37 -19.99
N LEU A 70 -11.24 5.26 -18.73
CA LEU A 70 -10.46 4.10 -18.28
C LEU A 70 -11.28 2.81 -18.35
N VAL A 71 -12.52 2.82 -17.86
CA VAL A 71 -13.41 1.65 -17.89
C VAL A 71 -13.72 1.22 -19.32
N VAL A 72 -14.08 2.17 -20.20
CA VAL A 72 -14.37 1.89 -21.60
C VAL A 72 -13.14 1.33 -22.31
N GLY A 73 -11.96 1.93 -22.10
CA GLY A 73 -10.72 1.44 -22.66
C GLY A 73 -10.36 0.03 -22.18
N MET A 74 -10.52 -0.27 -20.89
CA MET A 74 -10.26 -1.60 -20.32
C MET A 74 -11.23 -2.63 -20.89
N ARG A 75 -12.54 -2.35 -20.92
CA ARG A 75 -13.56 -3.24 -21.50
C ARG A 75 -13.28 -3.53 -22.97
N ASN A 76 -12.77 -2.55 -23.72
CA ASN A 76 -12.37 -2.69 -25.11
C ASN A 76 -10.98 -3.33 -25.30
N LYS A 77 -10.27 -3.68 -24.22
CA LYS A 77 -8.89 -4.21 -24.23
C LYS A 77 -7.91 -3.32 -25.00
N SER A 78 -8.12 -2.00 -24.93
CA SER A 78 -7.25 -1.02 -25.58
C SER A 78 -5.85 -1.08 -24.98
N SER A 79 -4.83 -1.15 -25.83
CA SER A 79 -3.42 -1.14 -25.41
C SER A 79 -3.05 0.12 -24.62
N GLN A 80 -3.72 1.24 -24.93
CA GLN A 80 -3.50 2.52 -24.26
C GLN A 80 -4.19 2.60 -22.90
N SER A 81 -5.26 1.84 -22.67
CA SER A 81 -6.01 1.89 -21.41
C SER A 81 -5.18 1.47 -20.20
N LEU A 82 -4.32 0.46 -20.36
CA LEU A 82 -3.43 0.00 -19.29
C LEU A 82 -2.35 1.03 -18.98
N LEU A 83 -1.78 1.67 -20.01
CA LEU A 83 -0.79 2.73 -19.82
C LEU A 83 -1.42 3.94 -19.12
N ARG A 84 -2.58 4.39 -19.61
CA ARG A 84 -3.37 5.49 -19.01
C ARG A 84 -3.71 5.21 -17.55
N PHE A 85 -4.11 3.98 -17.24
CA PHE A 85 -4.39 3.56 -15.87
C PHE A 85 -3.13 3.60 -15.00
N LYS A 86 -2.01 3.01 -15.44
CA LYS A 86 -0.72 3.06 -14.74
C LYS A 86 -0.23 4.49 -14.50
N THR A 87 -0.36 5.35 -15.51
CA THR A 87 0.02 6.76 -15.40
C THR A 87 -0.87 7.49 -14.39
N CYS A 88 -2.16 7.20 -14.39
CA CYS A 88 -3.09 7.75 -13.42
C CYS A 88 -2.73 7.28 -12.00
N THR A 89 -2.70 5.97 -11.73
CA THR A 89 -2.36 5.43 -10.41
C THR A 89 -0.97 5.87 -9.93
N GLY A 90 0.01 5.94 -10.85
CA GLY A 90 1.35 6.46 -10.57
C GLY A 90 1.32 7.91 -10.08
N ARG A 91 0.61 8.81 -10.77
CA ARG A 91 0.49 10.21 -10.33
C ARG A 91 -0.27 10.36 -9.02
N LEU A 92 -1.22 9.47 -8.74
CA LEU A 92 -1.98 9.45 -7.48
C LEU A 92 -1.16 8.90 -6.31
N ASN A 93 -0.22 7.99 -6.55
CA ASN A 93 0.63 7.41 -5.51
C ASN A 93 1.80 8.33 -5.07
N CYS A 94 2.02 9.48 -5.71
CA CYS A 94 3.25 10.29 -5.51
C CYS A 94 3.13 11.43 -4.48
N VAL A 95 1.94 11.89 -4.13
CA VAL A 95 1.70 13.03 -3.21
C VAL A 95 0.56 12.60 -2.29
N GLN A 96 0.65 12.81 -0.95
CA GLN A 96 -0.38 12.43 0.04
C GLN A 96 -1.79 12.59 -0.57
N PRO A 97 -2.35 11.50 -1.11
CA PRO A 97 -3.38 11.67 -2.12
C PRO A 97 -4.66 12.17 -1.49
N ASP A 98 -5.40 13.04 -2.18
CA ASP A 98 -6.72 13.43 -1.71
C ASP A 98 -7.56 12.16 -1.58
N VAL A 99 -7.91 11.87 -0.35
CA VAL A 99 -8.38 10.54 -0.03
C VAL A 99 -9.86 10.37 -0.46
N ASN A 100 -10.63 11.46 -0.55
CA ASN A 100 -11.99 11.43 -1.11
C ASN A 100 -11.96 11.07 -2.58
N PHE A 101 -11.01 11.68 -3.29
CA PHE A 101 -10.82 11.42 -4.69
C PHE A 101 -10.41 9.97 -4.92
N LEU A 102 -9.45 9.43 -4.15
CA LEU A 102 -9.04 8.03 -4.28
C LEU A 102 -10.23 7.07 -4.12
N PHE A 103 -11.06 7.26 -3.10
CA PHE A 103 -12.25 6.42 -2.94
C PHE A 103 -13.22 6.57 -4.11
N THR A 104 -13.51 7.79 -4.55
CA THR A 104 -14.41 8.01 -5.69
C THR A 104 -13.85 7.34 -6.96
N PHE A 105 -12.56 7.50 -7.21
CA PHE A 105 -11.86 6.96 -8.36
C PHE A 105 -11.85 5.42 -8.33
N CYS A 106 -11.37 4.83 -7.24
CA CYS A 106 -11.27 3.38 -7.11
C CYS A 106 -12.65 2.72 -7.10
N ASN A 107 -13.63 3.25 -6.33
CA ASN A 107 -14.98 2.69 -6.30
C ASN A 107 -15.65 2.82 -7.68
N GLY A 108 -15.45 3.94 -8.38
CA GLY A 108 -15.97 4.14 -9.73
C GLY A 108 -15.39 3.15 -10.76
N LEU A 109 -14.12 2.76 -10.61
CA LEU A 109 -13.50 1.71 -11.42
C LEU A 109 -14.00 0.31 -11.03
N LEU A 110 -13.87 -0.04 -9.74
CA LEU A 110 -14.18 -1.39 -9.22
C LEU A 110 -15.65 -1.77 -9.45
N SER A 111 -16.58 -0.84 -9.23
CA SER A 111 -18.02 -1.07 -9.45
C SER A 111 -18.38 -1.34 -10.92
N ARG A 112 -17.52 -1.00 -11.87
CA ARG A 112 -17.80 -1.13 -13.31
C ARG A 112 -16.95 -2.21 -13.99
N LEU A 113 -15.97 -2.81 -13.30
CA LEU A 113 -15.07 -3.80 -13.88
C LEU A 113 -15.43 -5.26 -13.52
N GLU A 114 -16.42 -5.51 -12.65
CA GLU A 114 -17.06 -6.82 -12.38
C GLU A 114 -16.12 -8.05 -12.47
N GLY A 115 -14.95 -8.00 -11.83
CA GLY A 115 -14.00 -9.12 -11.81
C GLY A 115 -13.24 -9.38 -13.12
N GLN A 116 -13.53 -8.65 -14.20
CA GLN A 116 -12.72 -8.63 -15.41
C GLN A 116 -11.52 -7.69 -15.17
N HIS A 117 -10.32 -8.06 -15.65
CA HIS A 117 -9.07 -7.28 -15.48
C HIS A 117 -8.36 -7.39 -14.11
N LEU A 118 -8.39 -8.57 -13.48
CA LEU A 118 -7.68 -8.85 -12.21
C LEU A 118 -6.19 -8.42 -12.18
N PRO A 119 -5.36 -8.63 -13.24
CA PRO A 119 -3.97 -8.17 -13.24
C PRO A 119 -3.81 -6.65 -13.24
N THR A 120 -4.86 -5.92 -13.63
CA THR A 120 -4.87 -4.45 -13.61
C THR A 120 -5.26 -3.95 -12.21
N ILE A 121 -6.20 -4.63 -11.56
CA ILE A 121 -6.69 -4.27 -10.22
C ILE A 121 -5.59 -4.39 -9.15
N SER A 122 -4.61 -5.29 -9.31
CA SER A 122 -3.48 -5.39 -8.36
C SER A 122 -2.67 -4.09 -8.23
N GLN A 123 -2.71 -3.20 -9.24
CA GLN A 123 -2.02 -1.90 -9.15
C GLN A 123 -2.74 -0.91 -8.23
N LEU A 124 -3.96 -1.22 -7.77
CA LEU A 124 -4.65 -0.47 -6.72
C LEU A 124 -4.23 -0.89 -5.31
N LEU A 125 -3.44 -1.97 -5.15
CA LEU A 125 -3.03 -2.48 -3.84
C LEU A 125 -2.32 -1.40 -2.98
N PRO A 126 -1.37 -0.59 -3.51
CA PRO A 126 -0.74 0.47 -2.72
C PRO A 126 -1.74 1.53 -2.24
N ILE A 127 -2.65 1.94 -3.14
CA ILE A 127 -3.69 2.92 -2.84
C ILE A 127 -4.62 2.38 -1.75
N TRP A 128 -4.94 1.10 -1.83
CA TRP A 128 -5.79 0.43 -0.86
C TRP A 128 -5.16 0.37 0.52
N ILE A 129 -3.91 -0.09 0.61
CA ILE A 129 -3.17 -0.14 1.87
C ILE A 129 -3.08 1.27 2.46
N TYR A 130 -2.72 2.28 1.66
CA TYR A 130 -2.67 3.67 2.11
C TYR A 130 -4.02 4.15 2.68
N ALA A 131 -5.13 3.91 1.97
CA ALA A 131 -6.45 4.37 2.40
C ALA A 131 -6.85 3.74 3.75
N VAL A 132 -6.69 2.43 3.92
CA VAL A 132 -7.01 1.76 5.20
C VAL A 132 -6.18 2.33 6.36
N LEU A 133 -4.92 2.69 6.09
CA LEU A 133 -4.03 3.26 7.09
C LEU A 133 -4.35 4.73 7.41
N ALA A 134 -4.71 5.54 6.42
CA ALA A 134 -4.83 6.99 6.56
C ALA A 134 -6.17 7.48 7.14
N TYR A 135 -7.21 6.66 7.24
CA TYR A 135 -8.56 7.13 7.58
C TYR A 135 -9.01 6.96 9.03
N SER A 136 -9.57 8.01 9.63
CA SER A 136 -10.17 7.97 10.98
C SER A 136 -11.59 7.41 10.99
N LYS A 137 -12.13 7.15 12.21
CA LYS A 137 -13.45 6.51 12.45
C LYS A 137 -14.64 7.20 11.78
N SER A 138 -14.55 8.48 11.42
CA SER A 138 -15.66 9.21 10.77
C SER A 138 -15.97 8.74 9.34
N ARG A 139 -15.04 8.03 8.69
CA ARG A 139 -15.17 7.52 7.30
C ARG A 139 -14.93 6.02 7.20
N GLU A 140 -15.24 5.32 8.29
CA GLU A 140 -15.09 3.88 8.39
C GLU A 140 -16.01 3.15 7.38
N LEU A 141 -17.20 3.70 7.10
CA LEU A 141 -18.14 3.12 6.14
C LEU A 141 -17.63 3.19 4.70
N ASP A 142 -17.07 4.32 4.27
CA ASP A 142 -16.51 4.46 2.91
C ASP A 142 -15.29 3.54 2.73
N THR A 143 -14.42 3.52 3.75
CA THR A 143 -13.25 2.63 3.79
C THR A 143 -13.68 1.17 3.74
N LYS A 144 -14.74 0.80 4.46
CA LYS A 144 -15.31 -0.55 4.46
C LYS A 144 -15.84 -0.93 3.08
N GLY A 145 -16.65 -0.07 2.45
CA GLY A 145 -17.19 -0.33 1.11
C GLY A 145 -16.08 -0.53 0.09
N PHE A 146 -15.08 0.35 0.10
CA PHE A 146 -13.90 0.22 -0.76
C PHE A 146 -13.10 -1.06 -0.47
N THR A 147 -12.85 -1.37 0.81
CA THR A 147 -12.10 -2.57 1.22
C THR A 147 -12.81 -3.85 0.81
N SER A 148 -14.14 -3.91 0.97
CA SER A 148 -14.93 -5.05 0.51
C SER A 148 -14.84 -5.22 -1.00
N MET A 149 -15.04 -4.13 -1.76
CA MET A 149 -14.98 -4.20 -3.22
C MET A 149 -13.61 -4.63 -3.72
N ILE A 150 -12.52 -4.06 -3.20
CA ILE A 150 -11.19 -4.49 -3.64
C ILE A 150 -10.90 -5.93 -3.21
N TRP A 151 -11.32 -6.33 -1.99
CA TRP A 151 -11.18 -7.70 -1.51
C TRP A 151 -11.89 -8.71 -2.42
N ASP A 152 -13.12 -8.43 -2.84
CA ASP A 152 -13.86 -9.30 -3.75
C ASP A 152 -13.09 -9.56 -5.04
N HIS A 153 -12.41 -8.54 -5.56
CA HIS A 153 -11.56 -8.66 -6.75
C HIS A 153 -10.26 -9.42 -6.46
N ILE A 154 -9.52 -9.09 -5.40
CA ILE A 154 -8.21 -9.72 -5.13
C ILE A 154 -8.34 -11.11 -4.48
N SER A 155 -9.48 -11.45 -3.90
CA SER A 155 -9.72 -12.76 -3.27
C SER A 155 -9.55 -13.90 -4.26
N TRP A 156 -9.87 -13.69 -5.55
CA TRP A 156 -9.65 -14.70 -6.58
C TRP A 156 -8.17 -14.96 -6.83
N LEU A 157 -7.34 -13.91 -6.80
CA LEU A 157 -5.89 -14.04 -6.88
C LEU A 157 -5.37 -14.84 -5.69
N LEU A 158 -5.86 -14.52 -4.48
CA LEU A 158 -5.46 -15.17 -3.25
C LEU A 158 -5.97 -16.61 -3.12
N ARG A 159 -7.16 -16.95 -3.67
CA ARG A 159 -7.69 -18.33 -3.70
C ARG A 159 -6.80 -19.31 -4.46
N LYS A 160 -5.93 -18.81 -5.35
CA LYS A 160 -4.90 -19.64 -6.00
C LYS A 160 -3.72 -19.98 -5.10
N LEU A 161 -3.53 -19.22 -4.02
CA LEU A 161 -2.48 -19.39 -3.02
C LEU A 161 -3.03 -20.15 -1.81
N ASP A 162 -4.22 -19.77 -1.33
CA ASP A 162 -4.88 -20.37 -0.17
C ASP A 162 -6.36 -20.60 -0.51
N THR A 163 -6.80 -21.86 -0.59
CA THR A 163 -8.18 -22.20 -0.94
C THR A 163 -9.19 -21.73 0.10
N ASP A 164 -8.77 -21.51 1.34
CA ASP A 164 -9.60 -21.08 2.47
C ASP A 164 -9.52 -19.57 2.71
N THR A 165 -9.29 -18.79 1.65
CA THR A 165 -9.26 -17.31 1.71
C THR A 165 -10.63 -16.67 2.03
N SER A 166 -11.67 -17.45 2.37
CA SER A 166 -12.94 -16.87 2.81
C SER A 166 -12.79 -16.18 4.16
N LEU A 167 -13.01 -14.86 4.19
CA LEU A 167 -13.13 -14.09 5.42
C LEU A 167 -14.59 -13.66 5.56
N GLU A 168 -15.30 -14.19 6.57
CA GLU A 168 -16.58 -13.64 6.98
C GLU A 168 -16.37 -12.31 7.71
N LEU A 169 -17.19 -11.33 7.36
CA LEU A 169 -17.02 -9.94 7.75
C LEU A 169 -17.62 -9.65 9.12
N SER A 170 -16.79 -9.16 10.05
CA SER A 170 -17.29 -8.35 11.16
C SER A 170 -17.38 -6.88 10.73
N PRO A 171 -18.45 -6.15 11.12
CA PRO A 171 -18.52 -4.72 10.89
C PRO A 171 -17.37 -3.99 11.61
N GLY A 172 -16.51 -3.30 10.85
CA GLY A 172 -15.65 -2.23 11.38
C GLY A 172 -14.14 -2.50 11.42
N ASN A 173 -13.64 -3.62 10.89
CA ASN A 173 -12.20 -3.89 10.89
C ASN A 173 -11.60 -3.98 9.48
N SER A 174 -11.48 -2.84 8.79
CA SER A 174 -10.77 -2.78 7.50
C SER A 174 -9.29 -3.17 7.62
N GLU A 175 -8.69 -2.98 8.80
CA GLU A 175 -7.32 -3.41 9.11
C GLU A 175 -7.18 -4.94 9.06
N ALA A 176 -8.19 -5.70 9.47
CA ALA A 176 -8.17 -7.17 9.41
C ALA A 176 -7.99 -7.71 7.99
N PHE A 177 -8.52 -7.03 6.96
CA PHE A 177 -8.28 -7.41 5.57
C PHE A 177 -6.83 -7.24 5.17
N LEU A 178 -6.17 -6.17 5.61
CA LEU A 178 -4.74 -5.97 5.35
C LEU A 178 -3.90 -7.02 6.06
N ILE A 179 -4.20 -7.31 7.33
CA ILE A 179 -3.51 -8.34 8.08
C ILE A 179 -3.66 -9.69 7.37
N ARG A 180 -4.90 -10.11 7.06
CA ARG A 180 -5.16 -11.37 6.34
C ARG A 180 -4.47 -11.41 4.98
N PHE A 181 -4.46 -10.30 4.22
CA PHE A 181 -3.75 -10.20 2.96
C PHE A 181 -2.27 -10.54 3.13
N PHE A 182 -1.57 -9.89 4.06
CA PHE A 182 -0.14 -10.14 4.28
C PHE A 182 0.12 -11.54 4.86
N THR A 183 -0.74 -12.04 5.74
CA THR A 183 -0.63 -13.43 6.25
C THR A 183 -0.73 -14.46 5.13
N ILE A 184 -1.69 -14.31 4.18
CA ILE A 184 -1.82 -15.24 3.04
C ILE A 184 -0.56 -15.20 2.17
N LEU A 185 0.00 -14.02 1.92
CA LEU A 185 1.26 -13.89 1.18
C LEU A 185 2.43 -14.53 1.93
N GLY A 186 2.55 -14.31 3.24
CA GLY A 186 3.58 -14.89 4.10
C GLY A 186 3.54 -16.41 4.18
N ASN A 187 2.35 -17.00 4.17
CA ASN A 187 2.19 -18.46 4.16
C ASN A 187 2.55 -19.11 2.81
N ASN A 188 2.68 -18.31 1.75
CA ASN A 188 2.85 -18.78 0.37
C ASN A 188 4.12 -18.25 -0.31
N LEU A 189 5.14 -17.85 0.45
CA LEU A 189 6.36 -17.21 -0.07
C LEU A 189 7.15 -18.05 -1.08
N SER A 190 6.95 -19.37 -1.12
CA SER A 190 7.57 -20.27 -2.09
C SER A 190 7.03 -20.14 -3.51
N SER A 191 5.90 -19.44 -3.69
CA SER A 191 5.27 -19.24 -4.99
C SER A 191 5.89 -18.05 -5.74
N ASP A 192 6.38 -18.27 -6.97
CA ASP A 192 6.99 -17.23 -7.81
C ASP A 192 6.10 -16.00 -8.05
N CYS A 193 4.78 -16.18 -8.02
CA CYS A 193 3.84 -15.08 -8.22
C CYS A 193 3.69 -14.17 -6.98
N VAL A 194 3.92 -14.69 -5.76
CA VAL A 194 3.77 -13.94 -4.51
C VAL A 194 4.77 -12.81 -4.43
N ARG A 195 6.00 -13.05 -4.89
CA ARG A 195 7.03 -12.01 -4.97
C ARG A 195 6.59 -10.79 -5.78
N LYS A 196 5.93 -10.99 -6.93
CA LYS A 196 5.42 -9.90 -7.77
C LYS A 196 4.30 -9.14 -7.08
N ILE A 197 3.39 -9.86 -6.42
CA ILE A 197 2.29 -9.26 -5.66
C ILE A 197 2.84 -8.40 -4.52
N ILE A 198 3.87 -8.87 -3.81
CA ILE A 198 4.52 -8.11 -2.73
C ILE A 198 5.15 -6.82 -3.28
N ALA A 199 5.87 -6.90 -4.40
CA ALA A 199 6.48 -5.72 -5.03
C ALA A 199 5.42 -4.69 -5.47
N ASP A 200 4.30 -5.17 -6.03
CA ASP A 200 3.18 -4.31 -6.43
C ASP A 200 2.43 -3.74 -5.24
N ALA A 201 2.34 -4.47 -4.12
CA ALA A 201 1.60 -4.06 -2.93
C ALA A 201 2.37 -3.06 -2.06
N VAL A 202 3.68 -3.26 -1.88
CA VAL A 202 4.53 -2.43 -1.01
C VAL A 202 5.68 -1.78 -1.79
N PRO A 203 5.37 -0.87 -2.74
CA PRO A 203 6.38 -0.11 -3.44
C PRO A 203 7.01 0.97 -2.53
N PHE A 204 8.14 1.53 -2.96
CA PHE A 204 8.83 2.61 -2.25
C PHE A 204 7.93 3.81 -1.92
N GLN A 205 7.02 4.16 -2.82
CA GLN A 205 6.06 5.26 -2.63
C GLN A 205 5.13 4.99 -1.45
N LEU A 206 4.57 3.78 -1.34
CA LEU A 206 3.73 3.41 -0.20
C LEU A 206 4.53 3.45 1.11
N ALA A 207 5.75 2.90 1.12
CA ALA A 207 6.62 2.93 2.30
C ALA A 207 6.89 4.38 2.76
N SER A 208 7.09 5.30 1.81
CA SER A 208 7.26 6.73 2.08
C SER A 208 5.98 7.38 2.63
N GLN A 209 4.81 7.00 2.11
CA GLN A 209 3.52 7.45 2.63
C GLN A 209 3.27 6.94 4.07
N MET A 210 3.52 5.65 4.33
CA MET A 210 3.42 5.07 5.68
C MET A 210 4.39 5.74 6.66
N ALA A 211 5.63 6.00 6.23
CA ALA A 211 6.59 6.76 7.03
C ALA A 211 6.12 8.18 7.35
N THR A 212 5.31 8.78 6.47
CA THR A 212 4.71 10.08 6.69
C THR A 212 3.53 10.01 7.66
N LEU A 213 2.69 8.98 7.57
CA LEU A 213 1.59 8.75 8.51
C LEU A 213 2.11 8.51 9.94
N LEU A 214 3.21 7.75 10.09
CA LEU A 214 3.86 7.54 11.39
C LEU A 214 4.37 8.83 12.05
N LYS A 215 4.69 9.86 11.26
CA LYS A 215 5.16 11.16 11.77
C LYS A 215 4.02 12.12 12.15
N LYS A 216 2.77 11.82 11.81
CA LYS A 216 1.61 12.66 12.17
C LYS A 216 1.27 12.45 13.66
N GLU A 217 0.81 13.51 14.32
CA GLU A 217 0.48 13.51 15.76
C GLU A 217 -0.93 12.93 16.06
N GLU A 218 -1.37 11.94 15.30
CA GLU A 218 -2.66 11.27 15.49
C GLU A 218 -2.45 9.84 16.01
N ARG A 219 -2.65 9.65 17.31
CA ARG A 219 -2.33 8.40 18.02
C ARG A 219 -2.99 7.16 17.40
N ASP A 220 -4.30 7.20 17.17
CA ASP A 220 -5.07 6.06 16.63
C ASP A 220 -4.52 5.61 15.27
N MET A 221 -4.14 6.57 14.43
CA MET A 221 -3.55 6.30 13.13
C MET A 221 -2.11 5.79 13.27
N GLN A 222 -1.29 6.36 14.16
CA GLN A 222 0.06 5.85 14.43
C GLN A 222 0.03 4.39 14.90
N GLU A 223 -0.84 4.06 15.86
CA GLU A 223 -1.01 2.70 16.36
C GLU A 223 -1.38 1.74 15.24
N ARG A 224 -2.37 2.10 14.41
CA ARG A 224 -2.76 1.29 13.25
C ARG A 224 -1.61 1.06 12.28
N VAL A 225 -0.88 2.12 11.92
CA VAL A 225 0.24 2.00 10.99
C VAL A 225 1.35 1.14 11.59
N ILE A 226 1.61 1.24 12.89
CA ILE A 226 2.55 0.36 13.60
C ILE A 226 2.11 -1.11 13.49
N ARG A 227 0.85 -1.43 13.77
CA ARG A 227 0.34 -2.81 13.70
C ARG A 227 0.55 -3.42 12.31
N VAL A 228 0.15 -2.71 11.27
CA VAL A 228 0.30 -3.19 9.88
C VAL A 228 1.76 -3.26 9.45
N CYS A 229 2.61 -2.30 9.83
CA CYS A 229 4.04 -2.37 9.55
C CYS A 229 4.70 -3.58 10.22
N CYS A 230 4.34 -3.87 11.47
CA CYS A 230 4.80 -5.07 12.18
C CYS A 230 4.37 -6.34 11.45
N GLU A 231 3.11 -6.42 11.00
CA GLU A 231 2.61 -7.55 10.22
C GLU A 231 3.35 -7.71 8.89
N ILE A 232 3.60 -6.61 8.16
CA ILE A 232 4.38 -6.62 6.92
C ILE A 232 5.78 -7.19 7.17
N LEU A 233 6.49 -6.69 8.18
CA LEU A 233 7.84 -7.18 8.50
C LEU A 233 7.81 -8.65 8.96
N HIS A 234 6.77 -9.04 9.71
CA HIS A 234 6.61 -10.40 10.21
C HIS A 234 6.36 -11.39 9.08
N GLN A 235 5.41 -11.10 8.19
CA GLN A 235 4.94 -12.06 7.18
C GLN A 235 5.77 -12.03 5.90
N ILE A 236 6.13 -10.84 5.42
CA ILE A 236 6.73 -10.65 4.09
C ILE A 236 8.07 -9.92 4.12
N GLY A 237 8.61 -9.66 5.31
CA GLY A 237 9.91 -9.01 5.52
C GLY A 237 11.07 -9.65 4.74
N PRO A 238 11.24 -10.99 4.73
CA PRO A 238 12.32 -11.65 3.98
C PRO A 238 12.26 -11.36 2.49
N THR A 239 11.07 -11.41 1.88
CA THR A 239 10.89 -11.12 0.46
C THR A 239 11.05 -9.64 0.14
N LEU A 240 10.59 -8.75 1.02
CA LEU A 240 10.85 -7.31 0.86
C LEU A 240 12.33 -6.97 0.94
N LEU A 241 13.09 -7.64 1.81
CA LEU A 241 14.53 -7.48 1.87
C LEU A 241 15.20 -7.98 0.58
N ALA A 242 14.82 -9.15 0.07
CA ALA A 242 15.36 -9.67 -1.19
C ALA A 242 15.09 -8.74 -2.37
N ILE A 243 13.88 -8.18 -2.47
CA ILE A 243 13.54 -7.16 -3.47
C ILE A 243 14.43 -5.92 -3.29
N ALA A 244 14.60 -5.44 -2.05
CA ALA A 244 15.42 -4.27 -1.77
C ALA A 244 16.90 -4.49 -2.15
N GLU A 245 17.45 -5.67 -1.89
CA GLU A 245 18.84 -6.01 -2.25
C GLU A 245 19.05 -6.04 -3.77
N GLU A 246 18.06 -6.51 -4.53
CA GLU A 246 18.11 -6.51 -5.99
C GLU A 246 17.93 -5.12 -6.61
N GLU A 247 17.13 -4.25 -5.98
CA GLU A 247 16.89 -2.89 -6.45
C GLU A 247 17.99 -1.90 -6.03
N ALA A 248 18.66 -2.17 -4.90
CA ALA A 248 19.67 -1.28 -4.31
C ALA A 248 20.78 -0.81 -5.27
N PRO A 249 21.31 -1.64 -6.19
CA PRO A 249 22.30 -1.19 -7.17
C PRO A 249 21.79 -0.09 -8.12
N ARG A 250 20.47 0.00 -8.34
CA ARG A 250 19.86 0.95 -9.28
C ARG A 250 19.37 2.22 -8.59
N THR A 251 18.73 2.08 -7.43
CA THR A 251 18.03 3.19 -6.75
C THR A 251 18.73 3.65 -5.48
N GLY A 252 19.67 2.86 -4.96
CA GLY A 252 20.29 3.02 -3.64
C GLY A 252 19.44 2.39 -2.53
N LEU A 253 20.10 1.69 -1.60
CA LEU A 253 19.43 0.92 -0.53
C LEU A 253 18.48 1.77 0.34
N ASN A 254 18.83 3.04 0.59
CA ASN A 254 18.01 3.99 1.36
C ASN A 254 16.71 4.42 0.65
N ARG A 255 16.56 4.08 -0.63
CA ARG A 255 15.37 4.36 -1.45
C ARG A 255 14.57 3.10 -1.77
N THR A 256 14.72 2.06 -0.95
CA THR A 256 13.94 0.83 -1.06
C THR A 256 12.80 0.82 -0.05
N ALA A 257 11.69 0.16 -0.38
CA ALA A 257 10.52 0.09 0.48
C ALA A 257 10.86 -0.49 1.87
N PHE A 258 11.64 -1.59 1.89
CA PHE A 258 12.06 -2.25 3.13
C PHE A 258 12.77 -1.31 4.10
N VAL A 259 13.77 -0.57 3.62
CA VAL A 259 14.58 0.32 4.48
C VAL A 259 13.77 1.49 5.00
N VAL A 260 13.01 2.16 4.12
CA VAL A 260 12.17 3.30 4.52
C VAL A 260 11.15 2.90 5.57
N LEU A 261 10.45 1.78 5.34
CA LEU A 261 9.42 1.27 6.25
C LEU A 261 10.03 0.92 7.62
N THR A 262 11.10 0.11 7.62
CA THR A 262 11.75 -0.36 8.84
C THR A 262 12.33 0.81 9.65
N GLN A 263 13.00 1.75 8.98
CA GLN A 263 13.56 2.94 9.62
C GLN A 263 12.46 3.78 10.28
N ALA A 264 11.36 4.03 9.56
CA ALA A 264 10.27 4.85 10.06
C ALA A 264 9.55 4.20 11.25
N LEU A 265 9.27 2.89 11.16
CA LEU A 265 8.64 2.11 12.23
C LEU A 265 9.46 2.19 13.52
N VAL A 266 10.74 1.79 13.45
CA VAL A 266 11.62 1.75 14.63
C VAL A 266 11.86 3.13 15.20
N SER A 267 12.08 4.14 14.34
CA SER A 267 12.25 5.52 14.82
C SER A 267 11.02 6.01 15.57
N THR A 268 9.82 5.64 15.12
CA THR A 268 8.56 6.03 15.76
C THR A 268 8.38 5.34 17.10
N MET A 269 8.65 4.04 17.18
CA MET A 269 8.63 3.29 18.45
C MET A 269 9.62 3.86 19.46
N VAL A 270 10.85 4.20 19.04
CA VAL A 270 11.89 4.70 19.96
C VAL A 270 11.62 6.11 20.46
N ARG A 271 11.08 6.99 19.61
CA ARG A 271 10.74 8.38 19.95
C ARG A 271 9.41 8.54 20.68
N SER A 272 8.60 7.48 20.66
CA SER A 272 7.13 7.41 20.79
C SER A 272 6.40 8.42 21.69
N THR A 273 5.30 8.95 21.11
CA THR A 273 4.12 9.60 21.72
C THR A 273 2.93 8.63 21.94
N VAL A 274 3.10 7.37 21.56
CA VAL A 274 2.16 6.25 21.66
C VAL A 274 2.25 5.60 23.05
N SER A 275 1.16 5.01 23.53
CA SER A 275 1.07 4.45 24.88
C SER A 275 2.06 3.30 25.11
N ASN A 276 2.61 3.21 26.32
CA ASN A 276 3.51 2.12 26.70
C ASN A 276 2.83 0.76 26.63
N ASP A 277 1.53 0.68 26.97
CA ASP A 277 0.75 -0.57 26.90
C ASP A 277 0.67 -1.10 25.46
N PHE A 278 0.48 -0.20 24.49
CA PHE A 278 0.51 -0.57 23.08
C PHE A 278 1.91 -1.00 22.65
N LEU A 279 2.95 -0.25 23.02
CA LEU A 279 4.34 -0.60 22.67
C LEU A 279 4.77 -1.94 23.28
N LEU A 280 4.31 -2.27 24.48
CA LEU A 280 4.61 -3.54 25.15
C LEU A 280 4.08 -4.76 24.36
N GLN A 281 3.06 -4.54 23.52
CA GLN A 281 2.52 -5.57 22.64
C GLN A 281 3.32 -5.65 21.33
N PHE A 282 3.71 -4.52 20.73
CA PHE A 282 4.25 -4.48 19.36
C PHE A 282 5.78 -4.39 19.25
N VAL A 283 6.49 -3.86 20.26
CA VAL A 283 7.96 -3.84 20.26
C VAL A 283 8.54 -5.27 20.24
N PRO A 284 8.09 -6.23 21.08
CA PRO A 284 8.55 -7.62 21.02
C PRO A 284 8.36 -8.26 19.64
N VAL A 285 7.16 -8.08 19.05
CA VAL A 285 6.82 -8.60 17.72
C VAL A 285 7.73 -8.01 16.65
N CYS A 286 8.00 -6.70 16.71
CA CYS A 286 8.92 -6.05 15.79
C CYS A 286 10.36 -6.56 15.92
N VAL A 287 10.86 -6.74 17.16
CA VAL A 287 12.20 -7.29 17.40
C VAL A 287 12.31 -8.72 16.85
N SER A 288 11.31 -9.57 17.11
CA SER A 288 11.26 -10.94 16.57
C SER A 288 11.18 -10.98 15.05
N ALA A 289 10.35 -10.12 14.43
CA ALA A 289 10.28 -10.00 12.99
C ALA A 289 11.63 -9.60 12.37
N LEU A 290 12.34 -8.64 12.97
CA LEU A 290 13.66 -8.23 12.49
C LEU A 290 14.72 -9.30 12.73
N ALA A 291 14.68 -10.02 13.84
CA ALA A 291 15.66 -11.06 14.17
C ALA A 291 15.62 -12.23 13.17
N ARG A 292 14.43 -12.56 12.64
CA ARG A 292 14.24 -13.62 11.63
C ARG A 292 14.81 -13.27 10.26
N LEU A 293 15.19 -12.02 10.02
CA LEU A 293 15.78 -11.61 8.76
C LEU A 293 17.28 -11.96 8.71
N PRO A 294 17.85 -12.19 7.50
CA PRO A 294 19.28 -12.38 7.33
C PRO A 294 20.11 -11.28 8.02
N TYR A 295 21.23 -11.67 8.62
CA TYR A 295 22.11 -10.74 9.32
C TYR A 295 22.60 -9.63 8.37
N ARG A 296 22.19 -8.39 8.65
CA ARG A 296 22.65 -7.18 7.98
C ARG A 296 22.90 -6.10 9.01
N MET A 297 23.95 -5.30 8.81
CA MET A 297 24.29 -4.19 9.73
C MET A 297 23.10 -3.25 9.97
N PHE A 298 22.32 -2.96 8.93
CA PHE A 298 21.11 -2.15 9.05
C PHE A 298 20.09 -2.79 10.01
N ILE A 299 19.75 -4.07 9.82
CA ILE A 299 18.77 -4.78 10.64
C ILE A 299 19.22 -4.84 12.11
N ASN A 300 20.47 -5.21 12.36
CA ASN A 300 21.01 -5.27 13.72
C ASN A 300 21.04 -3.90 14.40
N SER A 301 21.37 -2.84 13.66
CA SER A 301 21.28 -1.47 14.19
C SER A 301 19.85 -1.13 14.62
N ARG A 302 18.83 -1.59 13.90
CA ARG A 302 17.42 -1.34 14.26
C ARG A 302 16.99 -2.16 15.48
N ILE A 303 17.38 -3.43 15.57
CA ILE A 303 17.16 -4.26 16.76
C ILE A 303 17.83 -3.62 17.98
N LYS A 304 19.08 -3.18 17.84
CA LYS A 304 19.83 -2.49 18.89
C LYS A 304 19.12 -1.24 19.40
N ASP A 305 18.59 -0.41 18.51
CA ASP A 305 17.86 0.80 18.90
C ASP A 305 16.65 0.47 19.79
N LEU A 306 15.90 -0.60 19.48
CA LEU A 306 14.77 -1.07 20.28
C LEU A 306 15.24 -1.65 21.63
N LEU A 307 16.24 -2.53 21.63
CA LEU A 307 16.75 -3.16 22.85
C LEU A 307 17.36 -2.14 23.82
N LEU A 308 18.07 -1.13 23.32
CA LEU A 308 18.62 -0.08 24.17
C LEU A 308 17.55 0.85 24.74
N LYS A 309 16.44 1.08 24.02
CA LYS A 309 15.34 1.91 24.48
C LYS A 309 14.47 1.20 25.51
N PHE A 310 14.12 -0.06 25.27
CA PHE A 310 13.10 -0.79 26.03
C PHE A 310 13.67 -1.87 26.94
N GLY A 311 14.91 -2.32 26.73
CA GLY A 311 15.50 -3.46 27.46
C GLY A 311 15.82 -3.19 28.93
N ASN A 312 15.78 -1.94 29.41
CA ASN A 312 15.92 -1.64 30.84
C ASN A 312 14.60 -1.81 31.61
N ASP A 313 13.46 -1.87 30.92
CA ASP A 313 12.16 -2.14 31.52
C ASP A 313 11.93 -3.66 31.53
N SER A 314 11.70 -4.22 32.72
CA SER A 314 11.58 -5.67 32.91
C SER A 314 10.38 -6.26 32.18
N ALA A 315 9.26 -5.52 32.07
CA ALA A 315 8.08 -6.00 31.37
C ALA A 315 8.35 -6.13 29.86
N PHE A 316 8.97 -5.10 29.27
CA PHE A 316 9.38 -5.13 27.87
C PHE A 316 10.42 -6.22 27.60
N LEU A 317 11.47 -6.28 28.42
CA LEU A 317 12.55 -7.22 28.23
C LEU A 317 12.04 -8.67 28.32
N HIS A 318 11.19 -8.98 29.31
CA HIS A 318 10.59 -10.31 29.45
C HIS A 318 9.77 -10.69 28.21
N ARG A 319 8.91 -9.79 27.72
CA ARG A 319 8.10 -10.01 26.52
C ARG A 319 8.97 -10.18 25.26
N ILE A 320 10.04 -9.41 25.12
CA ILE A 320 11.00 -9.54 24.01
C ILE A 320 11.66 -10.92 24.02
N VAL A 321 12.16 -11.36 25.18
CA VAL A 321 12.80 -12.68 25.31
C VAL A 321 11.80 -13.80 25.06
N GLN A 322 10.56 -13.67 25.55
CA GLN A 322 9.49 -14.63 25.28
C GLN A 322 9.26 -14.80 23.77
N GLU A 323 9.14 -13.69 23.04
CA GLU A 323 8.90 -13.71 21.59
C GLU A 323 10.11 -14.27 20.81
N LEU A 324 11.33 -13.93 21.23
CA LEU A 324 12.57 -14.43 20.60
C LEU A 324 12.86 -15.91 20.89
N SER A 325 12.36 -16.42 22.02
CA SER A 325 12.55 -17.82 22.44
C SER A 325 11.56 -18.79 21.78
N CYS A 326 10.63 -18.29 20.95
CA CYS A 326 9.73 -19.17 20.22
C CYS A 326 10.52 -20.10 19.27
N PRO A 327 10.03 -21.32 18.98
CA PRO A 327 10.75 -22.29 18.16
C PRO A 327 11.20 -21.71 16.82
N GLU A 328 10.33 -20.90 16.20
CA GLU A 328 10.57 -20.24 14.91
C GLU A 328 11.68 -19.18 14.93
N CYS A 329 11.97 -18.59 16.10
CA CYS A 329 12.97 -17.53 16.25
C CYS A 329 14.21 -17.96 17.05
N SER A 330 14.20 -19.16 17.66
CA SER A 330 15.25 -19.64 18.57
C SER A 330 16.67 -19.66 17.97
N ALA A 331 16.81 -20.05 16.71
CA ALA A 331 18.08 -20.03 15.99
C ALA A 331 18.60 -18.58 15.79
N HIS A 332 17.70 -17.68 15.41
CA HIS A 332 18.01 -16.27 15.22
C HIS A 332 18.34 -15.55 16.53
N TYR A 333 17.67 -15.93 17.62
CA TYR A 333 17.96 -15.44 18.95
C TYR A 333 19.36 -15.85 19.42
N SER A 334 19.75 -17.11 19.15
CA SER A 334 21.09 -17.60 19.43
C SER A 334 22.15 -16.83 18.62
N GLN A 335 21.88 -16.55 17.35
CA GLN A 335 22.74 -15.71 16.53
C GLN A 335 22.87 -14.28 17.08
N LEU A 336 21.74 -13.66 17.45
CA LEU A 336 21.72 -12.32 18.05
C LEU A 336 22.57 -12.27 19.34
N LYS A 337 22.50 -13.29 20.20
CA LYS A 337 23.34 -13.38 21.40
C LYS A 337 24.83 -13.46 21.09
N ASN A 338 25.21 -14.12 20.02
CA ASN A 338 26.62 -14.32 19.67
C ASN A 338 27.20 -13.07 18.98
N ASP A 339 26.44 -12.49 18.04
CA ASP A 339 26.93 -11.47 17.10
C ASP A 339 26.69 -10.03 17.58
N SER A 340 25.90 -9.84 18.65
CA SER A 340 25.64 -8.50 19.21
C SER A 340 26.79 -7.97 20.07
N ASP A 341 26.78 -6.66 20.36
CA ASP A 341 27.70 -6.08 21.33
C ASP A 341 27.40 -6.51 22.78
N GLU A 342 28.40 -6.37 23.66
CA GLU A 342 28.31 -6.80 25.06
C GLU A 342 27.15 -6.16 25.85
N ARG A 343 26.71 -4.95 25.46
CA ARG A 343 25.60 -4.29 26.15
C ARG A 343 24.29 -5.00 25.86
N ILE A 344 24.06 -5.38 24.60
CA ILE A 344 22.90 -6.19 24.21
C ILE A 344 22.97 -7.58 24.85
N LYS A 345 24.13 -8.23 24.85
CA LYS A 345 24.29 -9.56 25.49
C LYS A 345 23.92 -9.52 26.97
N ARG A 346 24.35 -8.49 27.70
CA ARG A 346 23.99 -8.31 29.12
C ARG A 346 22.49 -8.12 29.30
N LEU A 347 21.85 -7.27 28.49
CA LEU A 347 20.41 -7.06 28.55
C LEU A 347 19.64 -8.37 28.34
N LEU A 348 20.02 -9.16 27.34
CA LEU A 348 19.34 -10.43 27.04
C LEU A 348 19.56 -11.49 28.13
N LYS A 349 20.71 -11.48 28.82
CA LYS A 349 20.98 -12.37 29.97
C LYS A 349 20.21 -11.98 31.25
N MET A 350 19.77 -10.73 31.38
CA MET A 350 19.05 -10.27 32.57
C MET A 350 17.59 -10.77 32.63
N ALA A 351 17.07 -11.31 31.53
CA ALA A 351 15.71 -11.83 31.44
C ALA A 351 15.63 -13.35 31.35
N GLU A 352 16.78 -14.03 31.43
CA GLU A 352 16.92 -15.46 31.73
C GLU A 352 16.95 -15.67 33.23
#